data_AF-A0A661FEE9-F1
#
_entry.id   AF-A0A661FEE9-F1
#
_cell.length_a   1.000
_cell.length_b   1.000
_cell.length_c   1.000
_cell.angle_alpha   90.00
_cell.angle_beta   90.00
_cell.angle_gamma   90.00
#
_symmetry.space_group_name_H-M   'P 1'
#
loop_
_entity.id
_entity.type
_entity.pdbx_description
1 polymer ?
#
loop_
_entity_poly.entity_id
_entity_poly.type
_entity_poly.pdbx_seq_one_letter_code
_entity_poly.pdbx_strand_id
1 'polypeptide(L)' 'MGKQDVLLELIEKHGSHTIRLIEDRLPTLLGVLGNKQLSSVELQFVDWGYNTEQDRTDARTKGIKVIGLSEFLS' A
#
# COMPACT_ATOMS: atom_id res chain seq x y z
N MET A 1 -5.56 5.70 -16.37
CA MET A 1 -6.11 5.01 -15.20
C MET A 1 -5.01 4.94 -14.16
N GLY A 2 -5.23 5.53 -12.98
CA GLY A 2 -4.27 5.54 -11.88
C GLY A 2 -4.45 4.32 -10.94
N LYS A 3 -3.49 4.10 -10.03
CA LYS A 3 -3.55 3.02 -9.03
C LYS A 3 -4.85 3.06 -8.21
N GLN A 4 -5.31 4.26 -7.86
CA GLN A 4 -6.53 4.46 -7.08
C GLN A 4 -7.78 4.00 -7.85
N ASP A 5 -7.88 4.31 -9.15
CA ASP A 5 -9.00 3.87 -10.00
C ASP A 5 -9.10 2.34 -10.05
N VAL A 6 -7.95 1.67 -10.23
CA VAL A 6 -7.90 0.20 -10.25
C VAL A 6 -8.32 -0.40 -8.92
N LEU A 7 -7.91 0.19 -7.78
CA LEU A 7 -8.31 -0.29 -6.46
C LEU A 7 -9.82 -0.12 -6.22
N LEU A 8 -10.41 0.98 -6.68
CA LEU A 8 -11.87 1.18 -6.59
C LEU A 8 -12.63 0.11 -7.36
N GLU A 9 -12.21 -0.19 -8.60
CA GLU A 9 -12.81 -1.28 -9.38
C GLU A 9 -12.64 -2.65 -8.71
N LEU A 10 -11.49 -2.91 -8.08
CA LEU A 10 -11.26 -4.17 -7.38
C LEU A 10 -12.15 -4.29 -6.13
N ILE A 11 -12.35 -3.20 -5.39
CA ILE A 11 -13.28 -3.18 -4.24
C ILE A 11 -14.71 -3.47 -4.71
N GLU A 12 -15.13 -2.87 -5.82
CA GLU A 12 -16.46 -3.11 -6.38
C GLU A 12 -16.65 -4.58 -6.81
N LYS A 13 -15.64 -5.16 -7.47
CA LYS A 13 -15.68 -6.55 -7.98
C LYS A 13 -15.51 -7.60 -6.87
N HIS A 14 -14.78 -7.29 -5.81
CA HIS A 14 -14.34 -8.25 -4.80
C HIS A 14 -14.65 -7.83 -3.36
N GLY A 15 -15.69 -7.02 -3.12
CA GLY A 15 -15.97 -6.37 -1.82
C GLY A 15 -16.15 -7.30 -0.61
N SER A 16 -16.22 -8.61 -0.79
CA SER A 16 -16.16 -9.61 0.29
C SER A 16 -14.74 -9.99 0.74
N HIS A 17 -13.70 -9.54 0.03
CA HIS A 17 -12.31 -9.85 0.29
C HIS A 17 -11.53 -8.60 0.70
N THR A 18 -10.58 -8.77 1.61
CA THR A 18 -9.61 -7.72 1.93
C THR A 18 -8.64 -7.55 0.76
N ILE A 19 -8.56 -6.33 0.23
CA ILE A 19 -7.55 -5.96 -0.76
C ILE A 19 -6.34 -5.39 -0.02
N ARG A 20 -5.16 -5.92 -0.34
CA ARG A 20 -3.89 -5.45 0.21
C ARG A 20 -3.00 -4.94 -0.91
N LEU A 21 -2.59 -3.69 -0.84
CA LEU A 21 -1.62 -3.09 -1.74
C LEU A 21 -0.22 -3.19 -1.13
N ILE A 22 0.69 -3.84 -1.86
CA ILE A 22 2.10 -4.03 -1.51
C ILE A 22 2.94 -3.30 -2.57
N GLU A 23 3.76 -2.32 -2.17
CA GLU A 23 4.40 -1.38 -3.11
C GLU A 23 5.70 -0.79 -2.54
N ASP A 24 6.69 -0.50 -3.39
CA ASP A 24 7.98 0.11 -3.01
C ASP A 24 8.00 1.64 -3.21
N ARG A 25 6.98 2.21 -3.85
CA ARG A 25 6.83 3.65 -4.06
C ARG A 25 5.91 4.29 -3.03
N LEU A 26 6.50 4.98 -2.05
CA LEU A 26 5.77 5.65 -0.98
C LEU A 26 4.71 6.64 -1.48
N PRO A 27 4.94 7.47 -2.52
CA PRO A 27 3.91 8.38 -3.03
C PRO A 27 2.63 7.67 -3.49
N THR A 28 2.73 6.43 -3.99
CA THR A 28 1.58 5.62 -4.37
C THR A 28 0.74 5.28 -3.15
N LEU A 29 1.38 4.80 -2.07
CA LEU A 29 0.69 4.44 -0.83
C LEU A 29 0.08 5.66 -0.15
N LEU A 30 0.76 6.81 -0.16
CA LEU A 30 0.21 8.07 0.37
C LEU A 30 -1.02 8.54 -0.42
N GLY A 31 -1.01 8.36 -1.74
CA GLY A 31 -2.18 8.64 -2.58
C GLY A 31 -3.39 7.79 -2.20
N VAL A 32 -3.19 6.51 -1.91
CA VAL A 32 -4.25 5.61 -1.45
C VAL A 32 -4.70 5.96 -0.03
N LEU A 33 -3.76 6.20 0.89
CA LEU A 33 -4.04 6.59 2.27
C LEU A 33 -4.86 7.88 2.37
N GLY A 34 -4.64 8.82 1.45
CA GLY A 34 -5.38 10.09 1.37
C GLY A 34 -6.79 9.96 0.79
N ASN A 35 -7.15 8.82 0.18
CA ASN A 35 -8.45 8.62 -0.46
C ASN A 35 -9.39 7.83 0.47
N LYS A 36 -10.42 8.50 1.00
CA LYS A 36 -11.38 7.90 1.94
C LYS A 36 -12.15 6.70 1.35
N GLN A 37 -12.34 6.67 0.03
CA GLN A 37 -13.02 5.55 -0.64
C GLN A 37 -12.17 4.27 -0.63
N LEU A 38 -10.87 4.38 -0.37
CA LEU A 38 -9.91 3.27 -0.30
C LEU A 38 -9.53 2.90 1.14
N SER A 39 -10.28 3.37 2.14
CA SER A 39 -9.98 3.13 3.56
C SER A 39 -10.03 1.65 3.98
N SER A 40 -10.67 0.79 3.19
CA SER A 40 -10.66 -0.67 3.38
C SER A 40 -9.43 -1.37 2.80
N VAL A 41 -8.59 -0.67 2.02
CA VAL A 41 -7.37 -1.24 1.44
C VAL A 41 -6.26 -1.26 2.48
N GLU A 42 -5.72 -2.45 2.75
CA GLU A 42 -4.54 -2.58 3.60
C GLU A 42 -3.28 -2.15 2.84
N LEU A 43 -2.45 -1.32 3.46
CA LEU A 43 -1.23 -0.80 2.85
C LEU A 43 0.01 -1.43 3.51
N GLN A 44 0.90 -1.95 2.67
CA GLN A 44 2.21 -2.43 3.08
C GLN A 44 3.29 -1.82 2.18
N PHE A 45 4.30 -1.25 2.83
CA PHE A 45 5.50 -0.76 2.17
C PHE A 45 6.58 -1.83 2.24
N VAL A 46 7.22 -2.12 1.12
CA VAL A 46 8.27 -3.14 1.11
C VAL A 46 9.62 -2.51 1.41
N ASP A 47 10.52 -3.24 2.07
CA ASP A 47 11.89 -2.75 2.34
C ASP A 47 12.89 -3.04 1.21
N TRP A 48 12.44 -3.72 0.16
CA TRP A 48 13.18 -3.99 -1.07
C TRP A 48 12.69 -3.11 -2.23
N GLY A 49 13.48 -3.01 -3.30
CA GLY A 49 13.17 -2.16 -4.47
C GLY A 49 13.95 -0.84 -4.46
N TYR A 50 13.33 0.23 -4.95
CA TYR A 50 14.01 1.52 -5.17
C TYR A 50 13.85 2.52 -4.00
N ASN A 51 13.17 2.15 -2.91
CA ASN A 51 12.96 3.05 -1.78
C ASN A 51 14.21 3.33 -0.95
N THR A 52 14.19 4.47 -0.27
CA THR A 52 15.25 4.91 0.64
C THR A 52 14.92 4.57 2.09
N GLU A 53 15.92 4.71 2.98
CA GLU A 53 15.69 4.59 4.43
C GLU A 53 14.72 5.66 4.95
N GLN A 54 14.77 6.85 4.35
CA GLN A 54 13.85 7.94 4.67
C GLN A 54 12.41 7.55 4.31
N ASP A 55 12.19 6.96 3.12
CA ASP A 55 10.85 6.50 2.73
C ASP A 55 10.31 5.45 3.71
N ARG A 56 11.14 4.51 4.16
CA ARG A 56 10.73 3.50 5.17
C ARG A 56 10.40 4.15 6.52
N THR A 57 11.12 5.19 6.90
CA THR A 57 10.87 5.95 8.14
C THR A 57 9.56 6.74 8.04
N ASP A 58 9.34 7.39 6.90
CA ASP A 58 8.12 8.16 6.62
C ASP A 58 6.89 7.24 6.56
N ALA A 59 7.00 6.08 5.91
CA ALA A 59 5.95 5.06 5.87
C ALA A 59 5.51 4.66 7.30
N ARG A 60 6.45 4.34 8.19
CA ARG A 60 6.16 3.99 9.59
C ARG A 60 5.49 5.15 10.33
N THR A 61 5.97 6.38 10.12
CA THR A 61 5.38 7.59 10.72
C THR A 61 3.95 7.83 10.26
N LYS A 62 3.60 7.40 9.04
CA LYS A 62 2.24 7.44 8.49
C LYS A 62 1.39 6.21 8.87
N GLY A 63 1.90 5.31 9.70
CA GLY A 63 1.20 4.10 10.14
C GLY A 63 1.15 2.99 9.10
N ILE A 64 1.93 3.09 8.02
CA ILE A 64 2.04 2.05 7.00
C ILE A 64 3.03 0.99 7.48
N LYS A 65 2.62 -0.29 7.45
CA LYS A 65 3.49 -1.41 7.82
C LYS A 65 4.61 -1.55 6.80
N VAL A 66 5.86 -1.56 7.28
CA VAL A 66 7.03 -1.90 6.46
C VAL A 66 7.32 -3.38 6.60
N ILE A 67 7.36 -4.11 5.48
CA ILE A 67 7.61 -5.56 5.45
C ILE A 67 8.89 -5.88 4.68
N GLY A 68 9.57 -6.96 5.10
CA GLY A 68 10.72 -7.50 4.40
C GLY A 68 10.37 -8.66 3.47
N LEU A 69 11.28 -9.00 2.54
CA LEU A 69 11.00 -10.04 1.54
C LEU A 69 10.68 -11.39 2.18
N SER A 70 11.32 -11.70 3.31
CA SER A 70 11.04 -12.91 4.08
C SER A 70 9.63 -12.95 4.66
N GLU A 71 9.09 -11.80 5.09
CA GLU A 71 7.73 -11.68 5.63
C GLU A 71 6.68 -11.75 4.51
N PHE A 72 7.03 -11.33 3.29
CA PHE A 72 6.15 -11.47 2.13
C PHE A 72 6.04 -12.92 1.63
N LEU A 73 7.12 -13.70 1.75
CA LEU A 73 7.19 -15.07 1.26
C LEU A 73 6.74 -16.13 2.29
N SER A 74 6.42 -15.71 3.52
CA SER A 74 5.94 -16.58 4.61
C SER A 74 4.43 -16.79 4.55
#